data_AF-R7QW49-F1
#
_entry.id   AF-R7QW49-F1
#
_cell.length_a   1.000
_cell.length_b   1.000
_cell.length_c   1.000
_cell.angle_alpha   90.00
_cell.angle_beta   90.00
_cell.angle_gamma   90.00
#
_symmetry.space_group_name_H-M   'P 1'
#
loop_
_entity.id
_entity.type
_entity.pdbx_description
1 polymer ?
#
loop_
_entity_poly.entity_id
_entity_poly.type
_entity_poly.pdbx_seq_one_letter_code
_entity_poly.pdbx_strand_id
1 'polypeptide(L)'
;MNQTMNRNPNRAGNAAQMKRQQLYAYITKISFAVNDITLYLDTHPEDTDAISYFNHYKKLREEALREYARLYGPLTVDLATPECTFDWASMPLPWEGGAC
;
A
#
# COMPACT_ATOMS: atom_id res chain seq x y z
N MET A 1 -23.36 -38.98 15.79
CA MET A 1 -22.25 -38.68 14.87
C MET A 1 -22.08 -37.17 14.82
N ASN A 2 -21.27 -36.60 15.71
CA ASN A 2 -21.19 -35.14 15.84
C ASN A 2 -19.70 -34.77 15.77
N GLN A 3 -19.20 -34.61 14.55
CA GLN A 3 -17.85 -34.11 14.32
C GLN A 3 -17.80 -32.65 14.76
N THR A 4 -17.05 -32.39 15.83
CA THR A 4 -16.75 -31.05 16.31
C THR A 4 -15.87 -30.34 15.26
N MET A 5 -16.42 -29.30 14.64
CA MET A 5 -15.64 -28.39 13.78
C MET A 5 -14.60 -27.66 14.63
N ASN A 6 -13.37 -28.17 14.63
CA ASN A 6 -12.21 -27.50 15.19
C ASN A 6 -11.90 -26.23 14.37
N ARG A 7 -12.43 -25.08 14.79
CA ARG A 7 -12.04 -23.77 14.25
C ARG A 7 -10.67 -23.40 14.81
N ASN A 8 -9.63 -23.68 14.03
CA ASN A 8 -8.26 -23.24 14.33
C ASN A 8 -8.13 -21.71 14.13
N PRO A 9 -7.93 -20.91 15.19
CA PRO A 9 -7.83 -19.45 15.10
C PRO A 9 -6.61 -18.95 14.31
N ASN A 10 -5.58 -19.78 14.11
CA ASN A 10 -4.35 -19.40 13.38
C ASN A 10 -4.54 -19.25 11.86
N ARG A 11 -5.63 -19.76 11.30
CA ARG A 11 -5.88 -19.68 9.84
C ARG A 11 -6.33 -18.28 9.40
N ALA A 12 -7.04 -17.56 10.27
CA ALA A 12 -7.54 -16.21 10.00
C ALA A 12 -6.43 -15.15 10.07
N GLY A 13 -5.50 -15.29 11.03
CA GLY A 13 -4.33 -14.40 11.16
C GLY A 13 -3.42 -14.45 9.92
N ASN A 14 -3.13 -15.66 9.42
CA ASN A 14 -2.32 -15.84 8.22
C ASN A 14 -2.97 -15.26 6.95
N ALA A 15 -4.30 -15.36 6.83
CA ALA A 15 -5.02 -14.80 5.69
C ALA A 15 -5.02 -13.26 5.68
N ALA A 16 -5.19 -12.63 6.85
CA ALA A 16 -5.12 -11.17 6.98
C ALA A 16 -3.72 -10.63 6.64
N GLN A 17 -2.67 -11.33 7.08
CA GLN A 17 -1.28 -10.97 6.78
C GLN A 17 -0.94 -11.14 5.29
N MET A 18 -1.43 -12.20 4.64
CA MET A 18 -1.30 -12.36 3.19
C MET A 18 -1.99 -11.24 2.41
N LYS A 19 -3.22 -10.84 2.82
CA LYS A 19 -3.91 -9.71 2.19
C LYS A 19 -3.13 -8.40 2.34
N ARG A 20 -2.58 -8.13 3.53
CA ARG A 20 -1.71 -6.97 3.78
C ARG A 20 -0.50 -6.97 2.85
N GLN A 21 0.18 -8.11 2.69
CA GLN A 21 1.34 -8.24 1.81
C GLN A 21 0.96 -8.07 0.33
N GLN A 22 -0.17 -8.61 -0.11
CA GLN A 22 -0.65 -8.46 -1.49
C GLN A 22 -0.95 -7.00 -1.83
N LEU A 23 -1.66 -6.30 -0.94
CA LEU A 23 -1.99 -4.89 -1.14
C LEU A 23 -0.72 -4.02 -1.10
N TYR A 24 0.20 -4.30 -0.16
CA TYR A 24 1.51 -3.64 -0.13
C TYR A 24 2.29 -3.86 -1.43
N ALA A 25 2.40 -5.10 -1.90
CA ALA A 25 3.10 -5.42 -3.15
C ALA A 25 2.47 -4.74 -4.38
N TYR A 26 1.13 -4.61 -4.41
CA TYR A 26 0.43 -3.87 -5.46
C TYR A 26 0.77 -2.38 -5.42
N ILE A 27 0.73 -1.76 -4.23
CA ILE A 27 1.12 -0.36 -4.03
C ILE A 27 2.56 -0.12 -4.48
N THR A 28 3.49 -1.02 -4.13
CA THR A 28 4.90 -0.91 -4.54
C THR A 28 5.05 -0.96 -6.05
N LYS A 29 4.38 -1.90 -6.74
CA LYS A 29 4.44 -2.02 -8.20
C LYS A 29 3.90 -0.78 -8.90
N ILE A 30 2.75 -0.26 -8.46
CA ILE A 30 2.19 0.95 -9.06
C ILE A 30 3.02 2.18 -8.73
N SER A 31 3.58 2.27 -7.52
CA SER A 31 4.49 3.36 -7.16
C SER A 31 5.72 3.39 -8.06
N PHE A 32 6.27 2.22 -8.41
CA PHE A 32 7.35 2.14 -9.41
C PHE A 32 6.91 2.66 -10.77
N ALA A 33 5.74 2.24 -11.28
CA ALA A 33 5.23 2.71 -12.57
C ALA A 33 5.03 4.24 -12.60
N VAL A 34 4.47 4.81 -11.53
CA VAL A 34 4.31 6.28 -11.41
C VAL A 34 5.67 6.98 -11.46
N ASN A 35 6.66 6.49 -10.71
CA ASN A 35 8.00 7.07 -10.71
C ASN A 35 8.67 6.97 -12.10
N ASP A 36 8.55 5.82 -12.76
CA ASP A 36 9.12 5.59 -14.10
C ASP A 36 8.54 6.56 -15.14
N ILE A 37 7.21 6.72 -15.16
CA ILE A 37 6.55 7.67 -16.06
C ILE A 37 6.94 9.11 -15.71
N THR A 38 7.09 9.43 -14.43
CA THR A 38 7.55 10.77 -13.98
C THR A 38 8.92 11.09 -14.58
N LEU A 39 9.87 10.16 -14.46
CA LEU A 39 11.23 10.33 -15.02
C LEU A 39 11.21 10.46 -16.55
N TYR A 40 10.33 9.74 -17.23
CA TYR A 40 10.16 9.90 -18.68
C TYR A 40 9.63 11.30 -19.04
N LEU A 41 8.59 11.78 -18.33
CA LEU A 41 7.97 13.08 -18.55
C LEU A 41 8.91 14.26 -18.27
N ASP A 42 9.92 14.11 -17.42
CA ASP A 42 10.98 15.13 -17.21
C ASP A 42 11.70 15.48 -18.52
N THR A 43 11.75 14.55 -19.48
CA THR A 43 12.37 14.75 -20.79
C THR A 43 11.37 14.92 -21.94
N HIS A 44 10.10 14.54 -21.73
CA HIS A 44 9.02 14.60 -22.72
C HIS A 44 7.75 15.24 -22.12
N PRO A 45 7.76 16.52 -21.72
CA PRO A 45 6.67 17.12 -20.96
C PRO A 45 5.39 17.35 -21.75
N GLU A 46 5.44 17.28 -23.08
CA GLU A 46 4.28 17.48 -23.97
C GLU A 46 3.66 16.15 -24.47
N ASP A 47 4.21 15.01 -24.07
CA ASP A 47 3.68 13.69 -24.44
C ASP A 47 2.35 13.41 -23.73
N THR A 48 1.25 13.67 -24.44
CA THR A 48 -0.11 13.53 -23.91
C THR A 48 -0.48 12.11 -23.51
N ASP A 49 0.11 11.11 -24.19
CA ASP A 49 -0.15 9.72 -23.87
C ASP A 49 0.53 9.36 -22.55
N ALA A 50 1.80 9.74 -22.38
CA ALA A 50 2.52 9.55 -21.12
C ALA A 50 1.85 10.29 -19.94
N ILE A 51 1.32 11.49 -20.16
CA ILE A 51 0.53 12.24 -19.15
C ILE A 51 -0.75 11.46 -18.77
N SER A 52 -1.46 10.90 -19.76
CA SER A 52 -2.65 10.09 -19.51
C SER A 52 -2.32 8.84 -18.69
N TYR A 53 -1.24 8.14 -19.04
CA TYR A 53 -0.73 6.99 -18.29
C TYR A 53 -0.35 7.38 -16.85
N PHE A 54 0.37 8.48 -16.66
CA PHE A 54 0.71 8.99 -15.33
C PHE A 54 -0.55 9.21 -14.47
N ASN A 55 -1.54 9.92 -15.00
CA ASN A 55 -2.78 10.23 -14.29
C ASN A 55 -3.56 8.95 -13.93
N HIS A 56 -3.61 7.97 -14.83
CA HIS A 56 -4.25 6.69 -14.57
C HIS A 56 -3.60 5.95 -13.39
N TYR A 57 -2.28 5.77 -13.42
CA TYR A 57 -1.57 5.05 -12.37
C TYR A 57 -1.49 5.82 -11.05
N LYS A 58 -1.39 7.15 -11.10
CA LYS A 58 -1.48 8.01 -9.91
C LYS A 58 -2.80 7.79 -9.19
N LYS A 59 -3.93 7.76 -9.91
CA LYS A 59 -5.24 7.49 -9.31
C LYS A 59 -5.32 6.11 -8.67
N LEU A 60 -4.87 5.06 -9.36
CA LEU A 60 -4.83 3.71 -8.80
C LEU A 60 -3.96 3.63 -7.53
N ARG A 61 -2.83 4.34 -7.51
CA ARG A 61 -1.95 4.42 -6.35
C ARG A 61 -2.64 5.05 -5.16
N GLU A 62 -3.32 6.18 -5.36
CA GLU A 62 -4.06 6.88 -4.31
C GLU A 62 -5.17 6.01 -3.72
N GLU A 63 -5.94 5.32 -4.57
CA GLU A 63 -7.01 4.41 -4.12
C GLU A 63 -6.45 3.25 -3.29
N ALA A 64 -5.37 2.62 -3.75
CA ALA A 64 -4.72 1.53 -3.03
C ALA A 64 -4.13 1.98 -1.69
N LEU A 65 -3.50 3.16 -1.64
CA LEU A 65 -2.95 3.73 -0.40
C LEU A 65 -4.06 4.07 0.62
N ARG A 66 -5.18 4.63 0.17
CA ARG A 66 -6.35 4.89 1.05
C ARG A 66 -6.91 3.60 1.62
N GLU A 67 -7.05 2.56 0.79
CA GLU A 67 -7.54 1.26 1.27
C GLU A 67 -6.57 0.59 2.25
N TYR A 68 -5.26 0.70 1.99
CA TYR A 68 -4.26 0.21 2.95
C TYR A 68 -4.33 0.99 4.26
N ALA A 69 -4.41 2.31 4.21
CA ALA A 69 -4.52 3.17 5.38
C ALA A 69 -5.72 2.81 6.25
N ARG A 70 -6.88 2.58 5.60
CA ARG A 70 -8.13 2.18 6.27
C ARG A 70 -8.03 0.83 6.98
N LEU A 71 -7.27 -0.12 6.42
CA LEU A 71 -7.19 -1.50 6.93
C LEU A 71 -6.04 -1.73 7.91
N TYR A 72 -4.89 -1.08 7.69
CA TYR A 72 -3.62 -1.42 8.31
C TYR A 72 -2.86 -0.22 8.86
N GLY A 73 -3.41 0.98 8.74
CA GLY A 73 -2.73 2.23 9.06
C GLY A 73 -1.98 2.80 7.85
N PRO A 74 -1.74 4.12 7.83
CA PRO A 74 -1.16 4.83 6.68
C PRO A 74 0.24 4.30 6.33
N LEU A 75 0.60 4.37 5.04
CA LEU A 75 1.96 4.11 4.53
C LEU A 75 2.71 5.37 4.10
N THR A 76 2.02 6.51 4.05
CA THR A 76 2.62 7.80 3.72
C THR A 76 2.09 8.85 4.70
N VAL A 77 2.90 9.88 4.94
CA VAL A 77 2.54 10.98 5.84
C VAL A 77 1.29 11.71 5.36
N ASP A 78 1.07 11.80 4.05
CA ASP A 78 -0.10 12.46 3.46
C ASP A 78 -1.45 11.83 3.85
N LEU A 79 -1.44 10.55 4.26
CA LEU A 79 -2.64 9.83 4.71
C LEU A 79 -2.70 9.68 6.23
N ALA A 80 -1.71 10.20 6.97
CA ALA A 80 -1.75 10.21 8.42
C ALA A 80 -2.66 11.33 8.90
N THR A 81 -3.76 10.96 9.56
CA THR A 81 -4.70 11.88 10.21
C THR A 81 -4.58 11.72 11.73
N PRO A 82 -3.67 12.46 12.39
CA PRO A 82 -3.54 12.38 13.84
C PRO A 82 -4.78 12.97 14.51
N GLU A 83 -5.49 12.17 15.32
CA GLU A 83 -6.60 12.65 16.14
C GLU A 83 -6.12 12.93 17.57
N CYS A 84 -5.94 11.87 18.38
CA CYS A 84 -5.45 11.97 19.77
C CYS A 84 -4.06 11.34 19.97
N THR A 85 -3.62 10.51 19.03
CA THR A 85 -2.34 9.79 19.03
C THR A 85 -1.70 9.87 17.65
N PHE A 86 -0.36 9.91 17.58
CA PHE A 86 0.36 9.86 16.31
C PHE A 86 0.62 8.40 15.94
N ASP A 87 -0.42 7.75 15.40
CA ASP A 87 -0.41 6.30 15.12
C ASP A 87 0.70 5.87 14.15
N TRP A 88 1.19 6.79 13.31
CA TRP A 88 2.36 6.55 12.48
C TRP A 88 3.60 6.17 13.29
N ALA A 89 3.80 6.75 14.48
CA ALA A 89 4.93 6.43 15.34
C ALA A 89 4.78 5.12 16.12
N SER A 90 3.57 4.55 16.20
CA SER A 90 3.34 3.26 16.87
C SER A 90 3.39 2.06 15.92
N MET A 91 3.42 2.32 14.59
CA MET A 91 3.56 1.28 13.57
C MET A 91 5.02 0.85 13.39
N PRO A 92 5.28 -0.43 13.06
CA PRO A 92 6.62 -0.89 12.72
C PRO A 92 7.16 -0.08 11.54
N LEU A 93 8.34 0.49 11.73
CA LEU A 93 8.88 1.44 10.77
C LEU A 93 9.27 0.72 9.47
N PRO A 94 9.10 1.35 8.30
CA PRO A 94 9.47 0.73 7.03
C PRO A 94 10.95 0.29 6.95
N TRP A 95 11.83 0.93 7.72
CA TRP A 95 13.28 0.65 7.77
C TRP A 95 13.72 -0.30 8.89
N GLU A 96 12.83 -0.71 9.81
CA GLU A 96 13.17 -1.59 10.94
C GLU A 96 13.36 -3.08 10.57
N GLY A 97 13.41 -3.41 9.28
CA GLY A 97 13.66 -4.77 8.77
C GLY A 97 14.78 -4.87 7.74
N GLY A 98 15.48 -3.76 7.46
CA GLY A 98 16.67 -3.76 6.61
C GLY A 98 17.88 -4.16 7.43
N ALA A 99 18.00 -5.45 7.77
CA ALA A 99 19.30 -5.97 8.20
C ALA A 99 20.29 -5.71 7.05
N CYS A 100 21.34 -4.96 7.38
CA CYS A 100 22.46 -4.65 6.50
C CYS A 100 23.21 -5.91 6.10
#